data_AF-A0A9D3LKB3-F1
#
_entry.id   AF-A0A9D3LKB3-F1
#
_cell.length_a   1.000
_cell.length_b   1.000
_cell.length_c   1.000
_cell.angle_alpha   90.00
_cell.angle_beta   90.00
_cell.angle_gamma   90.00
#
_symmetry.space_group_name_H-M   'P 1'
#
loop_
_entity.id
_entity.type
_entity.pdbx_description
1 polymer ?
#
loop_
_entity_poly.entity_id
_entity_poly.type
_entity_poly.pdbx_seq_one_letter_code
_entity_poly.pdbx_strand_id
1 'polypeptide(L)' 'MDNRLSFSKNIAAVSRACRFFLYNIRRIRPFLTTYSTQLLVQAMVLSRLDYCNSLLAGLPASAIRPLQLIQNAAARLVFN' A
#
# COMPACT_ATOMS: atom_id res chain seq x y z
N MET A 1 18.69 -19.40 8.59
CA MET A 1 19.00 -18.46 7.47
C MET A 1 17.80 -18.40 6.51
N ASP A 2 16.65 -17.98 7.02
CA ASP A 2 15.33 -18.23 6.44
C ASP A 2 14.40 -17.00 6.52
N ASN A 3 14.73 -16.02 7.37
CA ASN A 3 13.93 -14.79 7.51
C ASN A 3 13.85 -13.95 6.23
N ARG A 4 14.88 -13.91 5.37
CA ARG A 4 14.83 -13.06 4.15
C ARG A 4 13.85 -13.58 3.08
N LEU A 5 13.61 -14.89 3.04
CA LEU A 5 12.68 -15.54 2.12
C LEU A 5 11.22 -15.35 2.56
N SER A 6 10.96 -15.39 3.87
CA SER A 6 9.62 -15.09 4.41
C SER A 6 9.27 -13.61 4.32
N PHE A 7 10.23 -12.69 4.51
CA PHE A 7 9.98 -11.25 4.40
C PHE A 7 9.64 -10.80 2.99
N SER A 8 10.39 -11.28 1.99
CA SER A 8 10.12 -10.97 0.58
C SER A 8 8.75 -11.49 0.12
N LYS A 9 8.35 -12.69 0.58
CA LYS A 9 7.00 -13.22 0.36
C LYS A 9 5.90 -12.38 1.03
N ASN A 10 6.11 -11.94 2.27
CA ASN A 10 5.16 -11.07 2.97
C ASN A 10 5.04 -9.69 2.29
N ILE A 11 6.16 -9.07 1.91
CA ILE A 11 6.16 -7.80 1.16
C ILE A 11 5.46 -7.96 -0.20
N ALA A 12 5.67 -9.08 -0.88
CA ALA A 12 4.98 -9.38 -2.13
C ALA A 12 3.47 -9.58 -1.92
N ALA A 13 3.06 -10.31 -0.87
CA ALA A 13 1.66 -10.52 -0.51
C ALA A 13 0.97 -9.20 -0.16
N VAL A 14 1.64 -8.34 0.60
CA VAL A 14 1.20 -7.00 0.97
C VAL A 14 1.06 -6.10 -0.25
N SER A 15 2.06 -6.08 -1.13
CA SER A 15 2.04 -5.31 -2.38
C SER A 15 0.91 -5.76 -3.31
N ARG A 16 0.66 -7.07 -3.36
CA ARG A 16 -0.43 -7.67 -4.13
C ARG A 16 -1.79 -7.31 -3.54
N ALA A 17 -1.93 -7.33 -2.21
CA ALA A 17 -3.13 -6.88 -1.53
C ALA A 17 -3.39 -5.37 -1.73
N CYS A 18 -2.34 -4.52 -1.72
CA CYS A 18 -2.44 -3.11 -2.08
C CYS A 18 -2.95 -2.89 -3.51
N ARG A 19 -2.38 -3.61 -4.49
CA ARG A 19 -2.84 -3.52 -5.88
C ARG A 19 -4.29 -3.97 -6.02
N PHE A 20 -4.69 -5.03 -5.33
CA PHE A 20 -6.07 -5.50 -5.29
C PHE A 20 -7.01 -4.45 -4.69
N PHE A 21 -6.62 -3.81 -3.58
CA PHE A 21 -7.40 -2.74 -2.97
C PHE A 21 -7.52 -1.52 -3.90
N LEU A 22 -6.41 -1.05 -4.50
CA LEU A 22 -6.44 0.05 -5.47
C LEU A 22 -7.34 -0.25 -6.67
N TYR A 23 -7.30 -1.49 -7.16
CA TYR A 23 -8.19 -1.93 -8.23
C TYR A 23 -9.66 -1.89 -7.81
N ASN A 24 -9.99 -2.36 -6.59
CA ASN A 24 -11.34 -2.27 -6.07
C ASN A 24 -11.79 -0.82 -5.87
N ILE A 25 -10.96 0.04 -5.28
CA ILE A 25 -11.25 1.48 -5.14
C ILE A 25 -11.53 2.10 -6.51
N ARG A 26 -10.73 1.78 -7.53
CA ARG A 26 -10.94 2.28 -8.88
C ARG A 26 -12.27 1.84 -9.48
N ARG A 27 -12.73 0.62 -9.17
CA ARG A 27 -14.05 0.13 -9.60
C ARG A 27 -15.21 0.81 -8.88
N ILE A 28 -15.07 1.09 -7.59
CA ILE A 28 -16.11 1.74 -6.79
C ILE A 28 -16.01 3.27 -6.78
N ARG A 29 -14.94 3.85 -7.36
CA ARG A 29 -14.70 5.30 -7.54
C ARG A 29 -15.95 6.07 -7.96
N PRO A 30 -16.73 5.66 -8.99
CA PRO A 30 -17.93 6.41 -9.40
C PRO A 30 -19.03 6.44 -8.33
N PHE A 31 -18.97 5.58 -7.32
CA PHE A 31 -19.92 5.50 -6.22
C PHE A 31 -19.37 6.10 -4.91
N LEU A 32 -18.11 6.54 -4.89
CA LEU A 32 -17.47 7.11 -3.71
C LEU A 32 -17.31 8.61 -3.87
N THR A 33 -17.49 9.33 -2.75
CA THR A 33 -17.09 10.73 -2.69
C THR A 33 -15.55 10.83 -2.71
N THR A 34 -15.04 11.99 -3.12
CA THR A 34 -13.61 12.31 -3.06
C THR A 34 -13.07 12.14 -1.63
N TYR A 35 -13.82 12.59 -0.63
CA TYR A 35 -13.48 12.43 0.79
C TYR A 35 -13.36 10.95 1.19
N SER A 36 -14.36 10.12 0.87
CA SER A 36 -14.31 8.67 1.18
C SER A 36 -13.16 7.98 0.46
N THR A 37 -12.86 8.36 -0.78
CA THR A 37 -11.72 7.79 -1.53
C THR A 37 -10.39 8.18 -0.89
N GLN A 38 -10.27 9.43 -0.44
CA GLN A 38 -9.09 9.95 0.25
C GLN A 38 -8.87 9.23 1.57
N LEU A 39 -9.93 9.01 2.35
CA LEU A 39 -9.90 8.27 3.61
C LEU A 39 -9.52 6.80 3.39
N LEU A 40 -10.07 6.15 2.36
CA LEU A 40 -9.72 4.76 2.03
C LEU A 40 -8.25 4.63 1.62
N VAL A 41 -7.76 5.55 0.78
CA VAL A 41 -6.35 5.58 0.37
C VAL A 41 -5.45 5.86 1.57
N GLN A 42 -5.79 6.82 2.41
CA GLN A 42 -5.01 7.17 3.59
C GLN A 42 -4.97 6.02 4.60
N ALA A 43 -6.10 5.34 4.87
CA ALA A 43 -6.16 4.16 5.72
C ALA A 43 -5.35 2.99 5.13
N MET A 44 -5.40 2.80 3.81
CA MET A 44 -4.58 1.80 3.12
C MET A 44 -3.09 2.12 3.23
N VAL A 45 -2.70 3.38 3.11
CA VAL A 45 -1.31 3.83 3.25
C VAL A 45 -0.83 3.66 4.69
N LEU A 46 -1.62 4.06 5.68
CA LEU A 46 -1.32 3.91 7.11
C LEU A 46 -1.20 2.45 7.51
N SER A 47 -2.17 1.60 7.18
CA SER A 47 -2.10 0.15 7.47
C SER A 47 -0.85 -0.50 6.88
N ARG A 48 -0.35 0.02 5.76
CA ARG A 48 0.84 -0.49 5.09
C ARG A 48 2.11 0.13 5.64
N LEU A 49 2.09 1.40 6.03
CA LEU A 49 3.17 2.06 6.75
C LEU A 49 3.36 1.45 8.13
N ASP A 50 2.31 1.13 8.88
CA ASP A 50 2.42 0.49 10.19
C ASP A 50 2.89 -0.96 10.09
N TYR A 51 2.36 -1.71 9.11
CA TYR A 51 2.83 -3.07 8.82
C TYR A 51 4.30 -3.03 8.37
N CYS A 52 4.63 -2.14 7.44
CA CYS A 52 5.99 -2.01 6.94
C CYS A 52 6.92 -1.39 7.98
N ASN A 53 6.51 -0.51 8.88
CA ASN A 53 7.35 0.05 9.95
C ASN A 53 7.69 -1.03 10.98
N SER A 54 6.70 -1.84 11.38
CA SER A 54 6.94 -3.01 12.23
C SER A 54 7.87 -4.04 11.55
N LEU A 55 7.81 -4.13 10.23
CA LEU A 55 8.65 -4.99 9.39
C LEU A 55 10.04 -4.36 9.08
N LEU A 56 10.12 -3.05 8.94
CA LEU A 56 11.28 -2.23 8.56
C LEU A 56 12.15 -1.86 9.75
N ALA A 57 11.68 -2.06 10.99
CA ALA A 57 12.51 -2.00 12.18
C ALA A 57 13.80 -2.88 12.07
N GLY A 58 13.88 -3.78 11.07
CA GLY A 58 15.11 -4.48 10.69
C GLY A 58 15.49 -4.51 9.20
N LEU A 59 14.96 -3.64 8.31
CA LEU A 59 15.23 -3.73 6.86
C LEU A 59 15.62 -2.40 6.17
N PRO A 60 16.43 -2.46 5.08
CA PRO A 60 16.99 -1.28 4.43
C PRO A 60 15.98 -0.50 3.56
N ALA A 61 16.26 0.79 3.37
CA ALA A 61 15.44 1.77 2.66
C ALA A 61 15.00 1.39 1.22
N SER A 62 15.62 0.37 0.61
CA SER A 62 15.24 -0.14 -0.70
C SER A 62 13.81 -0.73 -0.75
N ALA A 63 13.28 -1.19 0.39
CA ALA A 63 11.91 -1.68 0.51
C ALA A 63 10.84 -0.55 0.54
N ILE A 64 11.25 0.70 0.77
CA ILE A 64 10.35 1.87 0.85
C ILE A 64 9.93 2.35 -0.55
N ARG A 65 10.77 2.17 -1.55
CA ARG A 65 10.54 2.66 -2.92
C ARG A 65 9.28 2.08 -3.61
N PRO A 66 8.97 0.77 -3.54
CA PRO A 66 7.71 0.25 -4.09
C PRO A 66 6.47 0.75 -3.32
N LEU A 67 6.59 1.02 -2.02
CA LEU A 67 5.50 1.60 -1.22
C LEU A 67 5.18 3.03 -1.66
N GLN A 68 6.21 3.84 -1.91
CA GLN A 68 6.03 5.19 -2.47
C GLN A 68 5.35 5.17 -3.84
N LEU A 69 5.67 4.21 -4.72
CA LEU A 69 5.00 4.09 -6.01
C LEU A 69 3.50 3.77 -5.87
N ILE A 70 3.15 2.92 -4.91
CA ILE A 70 1.76 2.58 -4.59
C ILE A 70 1.05 3.79 -3.99
N GLN A 71 1.69 4.53 -3.08
CA GLN A 71 1.18 5.78 -2.51
C GLN A 71 0.92 6.82 -3.60
N ASN A 72 1.86 7.01 -4.53
CA ASN A 72 1.69 7.95 -5.65
C ASN A 72 0.56 7.52 -6.60
N ALA A 73 0.41 6.21 -6.85
CA ALA A 73 -0.71 5.70 -7.63
C ALA A 73 -2.05 5.92 -6.92
N ALA A 74 -2.08 5.76 -5.61
CA ALA A 74 -3.26 6.00 -4.78
C ALA A 74 -3.62 7.49 -4.72
N ALA A 75 -2.64 8.37 -4.56
CA ALA A 75 -2.82 9.82 -4.59
C ALA A 75 -3.39 10.27 -5.94
N ARG A 76 -2.83 9.79 -7.07
CA ARG A 76 -3.43 10.03 -8.39
C ARG A 76 -4.87 9.54 -8.47
N LEU A 77 -5.19 8.42 -7.82
CA LEU A 77 -6.55 7.90 -7.77
C LEU A 77 -7.49 8.73 -6.91
N VAL A 78 -7.01 9.60 -6.02
CA VAL A 78 -7.84 10.50 -5.20
C VAL A 78 -7.98 11.86 -5.86
N PHE A 79 -6.86 12.42 -6.33
CA PHE A 79 -6.74 13.79 -6.84
C PHE A 79 -7.04 13.93 -8.35
N ASN A 80 -7.19 12.83 -9.09
CA ASN A 80 -7.62 12.81 -10.50
C ASN A 80 -8.98 12.13 -10.65
#